data_AF-A0A8T2D7H5-F1
#
_entry.id   AF-A0A8T2D7H5-F1
#
_cell.length_a   1.000
_cell.length_b   1.000
_cell.length_c   1.000
_cell.angle_alpha   90.00
_cell.angle_beta   90.00
_cell.angle_gamma   90.00
#
_symmetry.space_group_name_H-M   'P 1'
#
loop_
_entity.id
_entity.type
_entity.pdbx_description
1 polymer ?
#
loop_
_entity_poly.entity_id
_entity_poly.type
_entity_poly.pdbx_seq_one_letter_code
_entity_poly.pdbx_strand_id
1 'polypeptide(L)'
;MDRISLLPDDVVFKILSFVPTKVVVSTNLLSKRWRYLWKHVPKLDYRDPSLVDTEHWRASRFVDKFLLLHEAPVLETLHLSLSRNCPPSDIETWISVAISRRVRNLHIYRYIPSTGPIRLPRSLYTCETLVSLYLLLDFTVDDAPFMFCLRSLKVLVLLFAKFSSDEIVNRLLSGCPVLEGLILIRRNDNVKNFTIAAPSLQRLIAIDCRSQVPGDDVGFVIKAPSLKSLTLLNFSPHSGFRSLVKMPDLVKASIKVRHGDSKMFMGCLTSTKRLALCLQPPLDSCPIGVFNQLVSLSLCTCSLGWCRLILNHTPKLRVLRFEQRQAKFYQLLDPLKRCCSSSVDVQTQWEQPSSVPKCLISSLETVEWIDYKGREVEKKVVMYLLENSRQLKTMAIRSLKSTNDNEKLKMLQELSSIHRICTKCGLSFT
;
A
#
# COMPACT_ATOMS: atom_id res chain seq x y z
N MET A 1 -6.92 -43.49 -19.12
CA MET A 1 -8.30 -42.95 -19.17
C MET A 1 -8.24 -41.46 -18.91
N ASP A 2 -8.81 -40.65 -19.81
CA ASP A 2 -8.96 -39.21 -19.58
C ASP A 2 -10.11 -38.96 -18.59
N ARG A 3 -9.76 -38.75 -17.32
CA ARG A 3 -10.73 -38.49 -16.25
C ARG A 3 -11.32 -37.09 -16.31
N ILE A 4 -10.68 -36.14 -16.99
CA ILE A 4 -11.15 -34.75 -17.05
C ILE A 4 -12.28 -34.62 -18.06
N SER A 5 -12.22 -35.38 -19.16
CA SER A 5 -13.32 -35.46 -20.12
C SER A 5 -14.58 -36.17 -19.58
N LEU A 6 -14.59 -36.68 -18.35
CA LEU A 6 -15.79 -37.20 -17.68
C LEU A 6 -16.49 -36.16 -16.79
N LEU A 7 -15.85 -35.02 -16.52
CA LEU A 7 -16.42 -33.98 -15.66
C LEU A 7 -17.53 -33.21 -16.39
N PRO A 8 -18.56 -32.73 -15.68
CA PRO A 8 -19.52 -31.75 -16.19
C PRO A 8 -18.85 -30.43 -16.64
N ASP A 9 -19.43 -29.77 -17.64
CA ASP A 9 -18.84 -28.56 -18.25
C ASP A 9 -18.68 -27.41 -17.26
N ASP A 10 -19.62 -27.22 -16.33
CA ASP A 10 -19.56 -26.21 -15.26
C ASP A 10 -18.34 -26.40 -14.34
N VAL A 11 -18.02 -27.66 -14.00
CA VAL A 11 -16.82 -28.00 -13.23
C VAL A 11 -15.57 -27.73 -14.05
N VAL A 12 -15.58 -28.07 -15.35
CA VAL A 12 -14.45 -27.81 -16.25
C VAL A 12 -14.21 -26.31 -16.43
N PHE A 13 -15.25 -25.48 -16.60
CA PHE A 13 -15.12 -24.02 -16.67
C PHE A 13 -14.51 -23.45 -15.39
N LYS A 14 -14.94 -23.96 -14.23
CA LYS A 14 -14.38 -23.57 -12.94
C LYS A 14 -12.91 -23.93 -12.82
N ILE A 15 -12.51 -25.15 -13.23
CA ILE A 15 -11.09 -25.57 -13.26
C ILE A 15 -10.30 -24.65 -14.19
N LEU A 16 -10.79 -24.41 -15.41
CA LEU A 16 -10.13 -23.56 -16.40
C LEU A 16 -10.01 -22.11 -15.98
N SER A 17 -10.92 -21.59 -15.13
CA SER A 17 -10.81 -20.24 -14.58
C SER A 17 -9.58 -20.03 -13.68
N PHE A 18 -8.97 -21.10 -13.17
CA PHE A 18 -7.72 -21.05 -12.41
C PHE A 18 -6.47 -21.14 -13.29
N VAL A 19 -6.63 -21.45 -14.58
CA VAL A 19 -5.53 -21.63 -15.54
C VAL A 19 -5.31 -20.33 -16.33
N PRO A 20 -4.06 -19.99 -16.72
CA PRO A 20 -3.81 -18.81 -17.56
C PRO A 20 -4.56 -18.87 -18.89
N THR A 21 -5.16 -17.76 -19.32
CA THR A 21 -6.06 -17.72 -20.50
C THR A 21 -5.41 -18.25 -21.78
N LYS A 22 -4.12 -17.99 -22.01
CA LYS A 22 -3.42 -18.51 -23.19
C LYS A 22 -3.42 -20.05 -23.21
N VAL A 23 -3.24 -20.69 -22.06
CA VAL A 23 -3.30 -22.15 -21.90
C VAL A 23 -4.74 -22.64 -22.04
N VAL A 24 -5.70 -21.93 -21.46
CA VAL A 24 -7.14 -22.23 -21.62
C VAL A 24 -7.53 -22.24 -23.10
N VAL A 25 -7.13 -21.22 -23.87
CA VAL A 25 -7.40 -21.15 -25.31
C VAL A 25 -6.69 -22.28 -26.06
N SER A 26 -5.44 -22.63 -25.71
CA SER A 26 -4.73 -23.74 -26.38
C SER A 26 -5.35 -25.11 -26.12
N THR A 27 -6.19 -25.27 -25.10
CA THR A 27 -6.94 -26.52 -24.90
C THR A 27 -7.88 -26.84 -26.06
N ASN A 28 -8.19 -25.87 -26.93
CA ASN A 28 -8.99 -26.07 -28.13
C ASN A 28 -8.40 -27.10 -29.12
N LEU A 29 -7.11 -27.43 -28.98
CA LEU A 29 -6.40 -28.43 -29.77
C LEU A 29 -6.53 -29.85 -29.21
N LEU A 30 -7.00 -30.04 -27.97
CA LEU A 30 -7.00 -31.33 -27.29
C LEU A 30 -8.04 -32.30 -27.85
N SER A 31 -9.25 -31.82 -28.15
CA SER A 31 -10.29 -32.62 -28.81
C SER A 31 -11.46 -31.75 -29.30
N LYS A 32 -12.44 -32.38 -29.97
CA LYS A 32 -13.66 -31.71 -30.46
C LYS A 32 -14.45 -31.03 -29.34
N ARG A 33 -14.53 -31.63 -28.14
CA ARG A 33 -15.21 -31.03 -26.98
C ARG A 33 -14.48 -29.77 -26.51
N TRP A 34 -13.18 -29.87 -26.31
CA TRP A 34 -12.35 -28.78 -25.79
C TRP A 34 -12.20 -27.60 -26.74
N ARG A 35 -12.47 -27.80 -28.04
CA ARG A 35 -12.53 -26.74 -29.05
C ARG A 35 -13.42 -25.56 -28.65
N TYR A 36 -14.49 -25.81 -27.91
CA TYR A 36 -15.50 -24.80 -27.55
C TYR A 36 -15.51 -24.43 -26.07
N LEU A 37 -15.00 -25.30 -25.18
CA LEU A 37 -15.06 -25.08 -23.72
C LEU A 37 -14.45 -23.75 -23.28
N TRP A 38 -13.32 -23.35 -23.87
CA TRP A 38 -12.65 -22.10 -23.51
C TRP A 38 -13.52 -20.86 -23.75
N LYS A 39 -14.49 -20.91 -24.69
CA LYS A 39 -15.38 -19.79 -25.02
C LYS A 39 -16.40 -19.47 -23.92
N HIS A 40 -16.61 -20.41 -23.00
CA HIS A 40 -17.53 -20.27 -21.87
C HIS A 40 -16.81 -19.99 -20.54
N VAL A 41 -15.48 -19.90 -20.55
CA VAL A 41 -14.71 -19.58 -19.34
C VAL A 41 -14.89 -18.09 -19.01
N PRO A 42 -15.45 -17.74 -17.84
CA PRO A 42 -15.88 -16.38 -17.51
C PRO A 42 -14.71 -15.46 -17.10
N LYS A 43 -13.50 -15.70 -17.60
CA LYS A 43 -12.29 -14.99 -17.20
C LYS A 43 -11.37 -14.78 -18.38
N LEU A 44 -10.95 -13.53 -18.55
CA LEU A 44 -9.87 -13.13 -19.44
C LEU A 44 -8.74 -12.54 -18.60
N ASP A 45 -7.63 -13.25 -18.47
CA ASP A 45 -6.34 -12.76 -17.95
C ASP A 45 -5.34 -12.70 -19.12
N TYR A 46 -5.04 -11.48 -19.57
CA TYR A 46 -4.01 -11.22 -20.57
C TYR A 46 -2.88 -10.40 -19.94
N ARG A 47 -1.65 -10.90 -20.06
CA ARG A 47 -0.44 -10.18 -19.67
C ARG A 47 0.47 -10.08 -20.87
N ASP A 48 0.72 -8.85 -21.29
CA ASP A 48 1.68 -8.56 -22.33
C ASP A 48 3.07 -9.02 -21.87
N PRO A 49 3.70 -9.96 -22.58
CA PRO A 49 5.03 -10.45 -22.21
C PRO A 49 6.13 -9.41 -22.48
N SER A 50 5.87 -8.39 -23.29
CA SER A 50 6.89 -7.41 -23.65
C SER A 50 6.72 -6.10 -22.88
N LEU A 51 7.73 -5.77 -22.07
CA LEU A 51 7.93 -4.40 -21.56
C LEU A 51 8.62 -3.51 -22.62
N VAL A 52 9.16 -4.13 -23.67
CA VAL A 52 9.95 -3.46 -24.71
C VAL A 52 9.12 -3.39 -26.00
N ASP A 53 8.77 -2.16 -26.36
CA ASP A 53 7.97 -1.77 -27.51
C ASP A 53 8.36 -2.47 -28.82
N THR A 54 7.54 -3.41 -29.30
CA THR A 54 7.65 -3.86 -30.70
C THR A 54 6.32 -4.08 -31.40
N GLU A 55 5.27 -4.59 -30.72
CA GLU A 55 4.01 -4.94 -31.40
C GLU A 55 2.75 -4.52 -30.63
N HIS A 56 2.35 -3.27 -30.86
CA HIS A 56 1.14 -2.65 -30.28
C HIS A 56 -0.15 -3.42 -30.52
N TRP A 57 -0.24 -4.13 -31.65
CA TRP A 57 -1.42 -4.88 -32.08
C TRP A 57 -1.61 -6.23 -31.36
N ARG A 58 -0.60 -6.75 -30.64
CA ARG A 58 -0.68 -8.09 -30.01
C ARG A 58 -1.82 -8.17 -29.00
N ALA A 59 -1.87 -7.17 -28.11
CA ALA A 59 -2.91 -7.09 -27.10
C ALA A 59 -4.27 -6.96 -27.77
N SER A 60 -4.43 -6.02 -28.70
CA SER A 60 -5.71 -5.80 -29.37
C SER A 60 -6.20 -7.01 -30.13
N ARG A 61 -5.35 -7.59 -30.98
CA ARG A 61 -5.69 -8.80 -31.73
C ARG A 61 -6.11 -9.96 -30.83
N PHE A 62 -5.45 -10.15 -29.69
CA PHE A 62 -5.82 -11.23 -28.76
C PHE A 62 -7.13 -10.93 -28.04
N VAL A 63 -7.24 -9.74 -27.43
CA VAL A 63 -8.38 -9.36 -26.59
C VAL A 63 -9.65 -9.20 -27.43
N ASP A 64 -9.58 -8.51 -28.58
CA ASP A 64 -10.71 -8.36 -29.50
C ASP A 64 -11.23 -9.72 -29.94
N LYS A 65 -10.32 -10.60 -30.39
CA LYS A 65 -10.69 -11.94 -30.85
C LYS A 65 -11.27 -12.79 -29.72
N PHE A 66 -10.73 -12.68 -28.50
CA PHE A 66 -11.27 -13.39 -27.34
C PHE A 66 -12.69 -12.89 -27.02
N LEU A 67 -12.88 -11.57 -26.91
CA LEU A 67 -14.17 -10.98 -26.57
C LEU A 67 -15.23 -11.29 -27.64
N LEU A 68 -14.85 -11.25 -28.92
CA LEU A 68 -15.71 -11.60 -30.05
C LEU A 68 -16.18 -13.06 -30.00
N LEU A 69 -15.27 -13.99 -29.69
CA LEU A 69 -15.55 -15.44 -29.70
C LEU A 69 -16.09 -15.97 -28.37
N HIS A 70 -16.04 -15.19 -27.30
CA HIS A 70 -16.52 -15.60 -25.99
C HIS A 70 -18.05 -15.61 -25.95
N GLU A 71 -18.61 -16.76 -25.61
CA GLU A 71 -20.05 -17.09 -25.68
C GLU A 71 -20.71 -17.16 -24.29
N ALA A 72 -19.94 -17.06 -23.20
CA ALA A 72 -20.53 -17.06 -21.86
C ALA A 72 -21.36 -15.78 -21.60
N PRO A 73 -22.50 -15.90 -20.88
CA PRO A 73 -23.39 -14.77 -20.60
C PRO A 73 -22.78 -13.73 -19.66
N VAL A 74 -21.74 -14.11 -18.91
CA VAL A 74 -21.05 -13.25 -17.95
C VAL A 74 -19.55 -13.37 -18.16
N LEU A 75 -18.87 -12.22 -18.22
CA LEU A 75 -17.41 -12.13 -18.12
C LEU A 75 -17.07 -11.70 -16.70
N GLU A 76 -16.91 -12.65 -15.78
CA GLU A 76 -16.72 -12.36 -14.35
C GLU A 76 -15.46 -11.53 -14.09
N THR A 77 -14.36 -11.82 -14.77
CA THR A 77 -13.08 -11.14 -14.58
C THR A 77 -12.42 -10.74 -15.90
N LEU A 78 -12.06 -9.46 -16.02
CA LEU A 78 -11.18 -8.92 -17.04
C LEU A 78 -9.92 -8.38 -16.39
N HIS A 79 -8.80 -9.08 -16.57
CA HIS A 79 -7.47 -8.70 -16.12
C HIS A 79 -6.58 -8.45 -17.34
N LEU A 80 -6.11 -7.22 -17.51
CA LEU A 80 -5.25 -6.81 -18.60
C LEU A 80 -3.99 -6.17 -18.04
N SER A 81 -2.82 -6.66 -18.43
CA SER A 81 -1.53 -6.00 -18.20
C SER A 81 -0.93 -5.66 -19.55
N LEU A 82 -0.88 -4.37 -19.87
CA LEU A 82 -0.72 -3.82 -21.21
C LEU A 82 0.58 -3.02 -21.34
N SER A 83 1.19 -3.09 -22.51
CA SER A 83 2.33 -2.27 -22.91
C SER A 83 1.90 -0.83 -23.27
N ARG A 84 2.88 0.05 -23.52
CA ARG A 84 2.67 1.47 -23.84
C ARG A 84 1.81 1.67 -25.10
N ASN A 85 2.00 0.83 -26.10
CA ASN A 85 1.45 1.09 -27.43
C ASN A 85 0.00 0.62 -27.63
N CYS A 86 -0.58 -0.08 -26.66
CA CYS A 86 -2.00 -0.43 -26.72
C CYS A 86 -2.84 0.87 -26.82
N PRO A 87 -3.61 1.08 -27.90
CA PRO A 87 -4.41 2.29 -28.09
C PRO A 87 -5.39 2.48 -26.92
N PRO A 88 -5.57 3.71 -26.40
CA PRO A 88 -6.58 3.98 -25.38
C PRO A 88 -7.99 3.57 -25.83
N SER A 89 -8.37 3.83 -27.08
CA SER A 89 -9.68 3.49 -27.66
C SER A 89 -10.04 2.00 -27.54
N ASP A 90 -9.05 1.13 -27.70
CA ASP A 90 -9.27 -0.31 -27.62
C ASP A 90 -9.59 -0.71 -26.17
N ILE A 91 -8.86 -0.14 -25.21
CA ILE A 91 -9.09 -0.36 -23.78
C ILE A 91 -10.48 0.14 -23.37
N GLU A 92 -10.87 1.33 -23.84
CA GLU A 92 -12.20 1.90 -23.60
C GLU A 92 -13.31 0.97 -24.13
N THR A 93 -13.09 0.39 -25.31
CA THR A 93 -13.99 -0.59 -25.93
C THR A 93 -14.07 -1.88 -25.11
N TRP A 94 -12.93 -2.43 -24.68
CA TRP A 94 -12.90 -3.65 -23.87
C TRP A 94 -13.58 -3.49 -22.52
N ILE A 95 -13.39 -2.33 -21.86
CA ILE A 95 -14.11 -1.99 -20.64
C ILE A 95 -15.61 -1.99 -20.90
N SER A 96 -16.05 -1.34 -21.98
CA SER A 96 -17.47 -1.26 -22.35
C SER A 96 -18.09 -2.64 -22.59
N VAL A 97 -17.38 -3.53 -23.29
CA VAL A 97 -17.80 -4.92 -23.52
C VAL A 97 -17.83 -5.72 -22.21
N ALA A 98 -16.87 -5.52 -21.31
CA ALA A 98 -16.87 -6.21 -20.02
C ALA A 98 -18.06 -5.78 -19.15
N ILE A 99 -18.38 -4.48 -19.13
CA ILE A 99 -19.54 -3.95 -18.40
C ILE A 99 -20.84 -4.53 -18.96
N SER A 100 -21.02 -4.56 -20.29
CA SER A 100 -22.22 -5.14 -20.90
C SER A 100 -22.36 -6.64 -20.60
N ARG A 101 -21.24 -7.32 -20.32
CA ARG A 101 -21.17 -8.72 -19.86
C ARG A 101 -21.08 -8.87 -18.34
N ARG A 102 -21.60 -7.90 -17.57
CA ARG A 102 -21.79 -7.97 -16.11
C ARG A 102 -20.51 -8.29 -15.33
N VAL A 103 -19.39 -7.67 -15.72
CA VAL A 103 -18.10 -7.86 -15.05
C VAL A 103 -18.15 -7.55 -13.56
N ARG A 104 -17.44 -8.38 -12.78
CA ARG A 104 -17.29 -8.22 -11.33
C ARG A 104 -15.90 -7.73 -10.95
N ASN A 105 -14.87 -8.17 -11.67
CA ASN A 105 -13.48 -7.78 -11.42
C ASN A 105 -12.88 -7.18 -12.69
N LEU A 106 -12.59 -5.88 -12.65
CA LEU A 106 -12.00 -5.16 -13.77
C LEU A 106 -10.63 -4.62 -13.36
N HIS A 107 -9.57 -5.28 -13.84
CA HIS A 107 -8.20 -4.93 -13.50
C HIS A 107 -7.41 -4.58 -14.76
N ILE A 108 -7.02 -3.32 -14.89
CA ILE A 108 -6.28 -2.83 -16.06
C ILE A 108 -5.02 -2.13 -15.57
N TYR A 109 -3.89 -2.70 -16.00
CA TYR A 109 -2.56 -2.23 -15.68
C TYR A 109 -1.85 -1.83 -16.96
N ARG A 110 -1.40 -0.59 -17.05
CA ARG A 110 -0.43 -0.21 -18.07
C ARG A 110 0.95 -0.12 -17.40
N TYR A 111 1.97 -0.73 -17.99
CA TYR A 111 3.31 -0.74 -17.39
C TYR A 111 4.04 0.60 -17.52
N ILE A 112 3.76 1.33 -18.61
CA ILE A 112 4.48 2.55 -18.99
C ILE A 112 3.47 3.57 -19.52
N PRO A 113 3.60 4.87 -19.17
CA PRO A 113 2.74 5.92 -19.70
C PRO A 113 2.73 5.98 -21.23
N SER A 114 1.55 6.17 -21.83
CA SER A 114 1.29 6.33 -23.27
C SER A 114 1.13 7.80 -23.67
N THR A 115 0.94 8.07 -24.97
CA THR A 115 0.78 9.43 -25.52
C THR A 115 -0.58 10.06 -25.20
N GLY A 116 -1.59 9.27 -24.84
CA GLY A 116 -2.95 9.75 -24.56
C GLY A 116 -3.58 9.13 -23.30
N PRO A 117 -4.48 9.86 -22.63
CA PRO A 117 -5.22 9.33 -21.49
C PRO A 117 -6.24 8.28 -21.91
N ILE A 118 -6.58 7.37 -20.99
CA ILE A 118 -7.68 6.41 -21.14
C ILE A 118 -8.89 6.99 -20.42
N ARG A 119 -9.98 7.24 -21.17
CA ARG A 119 -11.23 7.76 -20.61
C ARG A 119 -12.11 6.59 -20.17
N LEU A 120 -12.52 6.57 -18.92
CA LEU A 120 -13.44 5.52 -18.47
C LEU A 120 -14.83 5.73 -19.09
N PRO A 121 -15.44 4.69 -19.68
CA PRO A 121 -16.76 4.82 -20.28
C PRO A 121 -17.81 5.13 -19.21
N ARG A 122 -18.83 5.93 -19.56
CA ARG A 122 -19.86 6.37 -18.61
C ARG A 122 -20.60 5.22 -17.91
N SER A 123 -20.77 4.11 -18.63
CA SER A 123 -21.40 2.89 -18.10
C SER A 123 -20.61 2.24 -16.96
N LEU A 124 -19.32 2.53 -16.81
CA LEU A 124 -18.52 2.01 -15.70
C LEU A 124 -19.01 2.59 -14.38
N TYR A 125 -19.31 3.89 -14.34
CA TYR A 125 -19.68 4.60 -13.12
C TYR A 125 -21.04 4.20 -12.56
N THR A 126 -21.86 3.51 -13.34
CA THR A 126 -23.18 2.97 -12.95
C THR A 126 -23.20 1.44 -12.94
N CYS A 127 -22.03 0.79 -13.03
CA CYS A 127 -21.93 -0.66 -13.07
C CYS A 127 -22.19 -1.27 -11.68
N GLU A 128 -23.40 -1.81 -11.48
CA GLU A 128 -23.82 -2.36 -10.19
C GLU A 128 -23.20 -3.74 -9.89
N THR A 129 -22.66 -4.44 -10.89
CA THR A 129 -22.05 -5.76 -10.72
C THR A 129 -20.58 -5.69 -10.29
N LEU A 130 -19.94 -4.52 -10.45
CA LEU A 130 -18.52 -4.36 -10.23
C LEU A 130 -18.18 -4.44 -8.73
N VAL A 131 -17.35 -5.42 -8.37
CA VAL A 131 -16.90 -5.69 -7.01
C VAL A 131 -15.48 -5.17 -6.77
N SER A 132 -14.61 -5.28 -7.78
CA SER A 132 -13.23 -4.80 -7.69
C SER A 132 -12.78 -4.07 -8.95
N LEU A 133 -12.17 -2.90 -8.76
CA LEU A 133 -11.68 -2.02 -9.83
C LEU A 133 -10.22 -1.66 -9.57
N TYR A 134 -9.34 -2.02 -10.50
CA TYR A 134 -7.92 -1.71 -10.45
C TYR A 134 -7.52 -0.98 -11.72
N LEU A 135 -7.05 0.26 -11.57
CA LEU A 135 -6.64 1.13 -12.66
C LEU A 135 -5.24 1.65 -12.38
N LEU A 136 -4.28 1.31 -13.24
CA LEU A 136 -2.89 1.77 -13.14
C LEU A 136 -2.46 2.49 -14.43
N LEU A 137 -2.01 3.74 -14.25
CA LEU A 137 -1.46 4.66 -15.24
C LEU A 137 -2.45 5.14 -16.33
N ASP A 138 -2.34 6.41 -16.71
CA ASP A 138 -3.05 7.10 -17.80
C ASP A 138 -4.57 7.22 -17.74
N PHE A 139 -5.25 6.66 -16.74
CA PHE A 139 -6.70 6.84 -16.59
C PHE A 139 -7.06 8.26 -16.18
N THR A 140 -7.99 8.89 -16.90
CA THR A 140 -8.59 10.17 -16.52
C THR A 140 -10.06 10.05 -16.17
N VAL A 141 -10.48 10.84 -15.17
CA VAL A 141 -11.87 10.95 -14.72
C VAL A 141 -12.27 12.43 -14.86
N ASP A 142 -12.60 12.82 -16.09
CA ASP A 142 -12.88 14.22 -16.46
C ASP A 142 -14.38 14.46 -16.76
N ASP A 143 -15.01 13.58 -17.55
CA ASP A 143 -16.42 13.65 -17.98
C ASP A 143 -17.34 12.72 -17.18
N ALA A 144 -17.18 12.72 -15.85
CA ALA A 144 -17.97 11.87 -14.97
C ALA A 144 -19.46 12.25 -14.98
N PRO A 145 -20.39 11.27 -14.90
CA PRO A 145 -21.82 11.55 -14.76
C PRO A 145 -22.10 12.31 -13.46
N PHE A 146 -23.27 12.95 -13.41
CA PHE A 146 -23.72 13.66 -12.20
C PHE A 146 -23.79 12.73 -10.98
N MET A 147 -24.15 11.45 -11.19
CA MET A 147 -24.24 10.43 -10.15
C MET A 147 -23.40 9.19 -10.47
N PHE A 148 -22.72 8.68 -9.45
CA PHE A 148 -22.06 7.38 -9.46
C PHE A 148 -22.93 6.37 -8.71
N CYS A 149 -23.02 5.14 -9.24
CA CYS A 149 -23.83 4.06 -8.67
C CYS A 149 -23.04 2.73 -8.71
N LEU A 150 -22.03 2.63 -7.84
CA LEU A 150 -21.13 1.47 -7.73
C LEU A 150 -21.49 0.66 -6.48
N ARG A 151 -22.73 0.16 -6.44
CA ARG A 151 -23.35 -0.42 -5.22
C ARG A 151 -22.67 -1.69 -4.70
N SER A 152 -21.94 -2.41 -5.54
CA SER A 152 -21.24 -3.65 -5.17
C SER A 152 -19.73 -3.46 -4.98
N LEU A 153 -19.20 -2.25 -5.22
CA LEU A 153 -17.76 -2.04 -5.25
C LEU A 153 -17.16 -2.09 -3.85
N LYS A 154 -16.37 -3.12 -3.59
CA LYS A 154 -15.70 -3.36 -2.30
C LYS A 154 -14.24 -2.93 -2.31
N VAL A 155 -13.58 -2.98 -3.47
CA VAL A 155 -12.15 -2.67 -3.58
C VAL A 155 -11.92 -1.74 -4.76
N LEU A 156 -11.31 -0.58 -4.47
CA LEU A 156 -10.91 0.41 -5.45
C LEU A 156 -9.40 0.66 -5.37
N VAL A 157 -8.71 0.46 -6.48
CA VAL A 157 -7.26 0.68 -6.60
C VAL A 157 -7.00 1.64 -7.75
N LEU A 158 -6.50 2.82 -7.41
CA LEU A 158 -6.26 3.93 -8.33
C LEU A 158 -4.79 4.33 -8.22
N LEU A 159 -3.99 3.90 -9.19
CA LEU A 159 -2.55 4.11 -9.19
C LEU A 159 -2.20 5.10 -10.31
N PHE A 160 -1.87 6.33 -9.93
CA PHE A 160 -1.56 7.43 -10.84
C PHE A 160 -2.72 7.85 -11.76
N ALA A 161 -3.96 7.60 -11.34
CA ALA A 161 -5.15 8.11 -12.01
C ALA A 161 -5.24 9.64 -11.88
N LYS A 162 -5.72 10.30 -12.93
CA LYS A 162 -5.88 11.75 -13.01
C LYS A 162 -7.35 12.11 -12.81
N PHE A 163 -7.59 13.12 -11.98
CA PHE A 163 -8.90 13.68 -11.69
C PHE A 163 -8.90 15.15 -12.07
N SER A 164 -9.97 15.62 -12.71
CA SER A 164 -10.09 17.02 -13.12
C SER A 164 -10.50 17.97 -11.97
N SER A 165 -11.19 17.48 -10.94
CA SER A 165 -11.62 18.30 -9.80
C SER A 165 -11.82 17.52 -8.48
N ASP A 166 -11.76 18.24 -7.36
CA ASP A 166 -12.03 17.71 -6.01
C ASP A 166 -13.47 17.14 -5.89
N GLU A 167 -14.43 17.72 -6.61
CA GLU A 167 -15.84 17.30 -6.60
C GLU A 167 -16.04 15.91 -7.20
N ILE A 168 -15.31 15.56 -8.25
CA ILE A 168 -15.39 14.24 -8.88
C ILE A 168 -14.93 13.14 -7.92
N VAL A 169 -13.88 13.40 -7.15
CA VAL A 169 -13.39 12.46 -6.14
C VAL A 169 -14.47 12.21 -5.08
N ASN A 170 -15.10 13.27 -4.58
CA ASN A 170 -16.19 13.17 -3.61
C ASN A 170 -17.38 12.38 -4.14
N ARG A 171 -17.80 12.67 -5.39
CA ARG A 171 -18.92 11.97 -6.04
C ARG A 171 -18.62 10.50 -6.32
N LEU A 172 -17.39 10.17 -6.75
CA LEU A 172 -16.98 8.79 -6.98
C LEU A 172 -17.07 7.98 -5.69
N LEU A 173 -16.51 8.50 -4.59
CA LEU A 173 -16.47 7.79 -3.31
C LEU A 173 -17.85 7.71 -2.64
N SER A 174 -18.69 8.75 -2.76
CA SER A 174 -20.07 8.70 -2.25
C SER A 174 -20.94 7.70 -3.02
N GLY A 175 -20.64 7.45 -4.30
CA GLY A 175 -21.28 6.42 -5.11
C GLY A 175 -20.85 4.97 -4.79
N CYS A 176 -19.90 4.77 -3.88
CA CYS A 176 -19.37 3.46 -3.47
C CYS A 176 -19.74 3.13 -2.01
N PRO A 177 -21.02 2.86 -1.68
CA PRO A 177 -21.48 2.77 -0.28
C PRO A 177 -20.89 1.59 0.51
N VAL A 178 -20.48 0.51 -0.17
CA VAL A 178 -19.93 -0.72 0.46
C VAL A 178 -18.41 -0.85 0.32
N LEU A 179 -17.71 0.25 0.04
CA LEU A 179 -16.26 0.25 -0.18
C LEU A 179 -15.49 -0.16 1.08
N GLU A 180 -14.86 -1.34 1.06
CA GLU A 180 -14.09 -1.89 2.19
C GLU A 180 -12.59 -1.57 2.09
N GLY A 181 -12.05 -1.43 0.86
CA GLY A 181 -10.63 -1.22 0.60
C GLY A 181 -10.34 -0.17 -0.48
N LEU A 182 -9.44 0.76 -0.16
CA LEU A 182 -8.98 1.82 -1.08
C LEU A 182 -7.45 1.86 -1.11
N ILE A 183 -6.86 1.76 -2.30
CA ILE A 183 -5.44 2.01 -2.56
C ILE A 183 -5.34 3.15 -3.55
N LEU A 184 -4.61 4.19 -3.18
CA LEU A 184 -4.48 5.40 -3.97
C LEU A 184 -3.02 5.86 -4.00
N ILE A 185 -2.51 6.10 -5.20
CA ILE A 185 -1.19 6.70 -5.41
C ILE A 185 -1.36 7.90 -6.33
N ARG A 186 -1.09 9.09 -5.81
CA ARG A 186 -1.20 10.35 -6.54
C ARG A 186 0.17 10.82 -6.99
N ARG A 187 0.26 11.37 -8.21
CA ARG A 187 1.50 11.92 -8.75
C ARG A 187 1.33 13.26 -9.44
N ASN A 188 0.44 13.40 -10.42
CA ASN A 188 0.17 14.66 -11.10
C ASN A 188 -1.32 14.67 -11.48
N ASP A 189 -2.16 15.38 -10.73
CA ASP A 189 -3.59 15.56 -11.00
C ASP A 189 -3.99 17.01 -10.66
N ASN A 190 -5.21 17.42 -11.03
CA ASN A 190 -5.71 18.77 -10.81
C ASN A 190 -6.41 18.93 -9.44
N VAL A 191 -6.37 17.88 -8.61
CA VAL A 191 -7.08 17.84 -7.33
C VAL A 191 -6.23 18.50 -6.25
N LYS A 192 -6.80 19.52 -5.59
CA LYS A 192 -6.13 20.17 -4.46
C LYS A 192 -6.35 19.36 -3.20
N ASN A 193 -7.62 19.14 -2.84
CA ASN A 193 -8.04 18.39 -1.66
C ASN A 193 -8.68 17.06 -2.04
N PHE A 194 -7.94 15.97 -1.83
CA PHE A 194 -8.47 14.63 -2.04
C PHE A 194 -9.18 14.17 -0.77
N THR A 195 -10.51 14.37 -0.74
CA THR A 195 -11.34 14.00 0.40
C THR A 195 -11.82 12.56 0.28
N ILE A 196 -11.44 11.72 1.24
CA ILE A 196 -11.83 10.31 1.35
C ILE A 196 -12.97 10.22 2.36
N ALA A 197 -14.21 10.40 1.89
CA ALA A 197 -15.42 10.23 2.68
C ALA A 197 -16.08 8.88 2.38
N ALA A 198 -15.70 7.85 3.16
CA ALA A 198 -16.16 6.47 2.96
C ALA A 198 -16.37 5.79 4.31
N PRO A 199 -17.61 5.81 4.87
CA PRO A 199 -17.88 5.26 6.20
C PRO A 199 -17.67 3.75 6.33
N SER A 200 -17.82 2.99 5.25
CA SER A 200 -17.63 1.53 5.20
C SER A 200 -16.16 1.10 5.05
N LEU A 201 -15.24 2.06 4.84
CA LEU A 201 -13.84 1.78 4.52
C LEU A 201 -13.09 1.19 5.70
N GLN A 202 -12.52 -0.01 5.51
CA GLN A 202 -11.78 -0.75 6.53
C GLN A 202 -10.27 -0.72 6.29
N ARG A 203 -9.83 -0.58 5.04
CA ARG A 203 -8.41 -0.56 4.65
C ARG A 203 -8.11 0.61 3.72
N LEU A 204 -7.16 1.46 4.11
CA LEU A 204 -6.68 2.57 3.30
C LEU A 204 -5.16 2.53 3.12
N ILE A 205 -4.71 2.62 1.87
CA ILE A 205 -3.33 2.95 1.51
C ILE A 205 -3.37 4.21 0.66
N ALA A 206 -2.85 5.33 1.16
CA ALA A 206 -2.77 6.58 0.42
C ALA A 206 -1.31 7.04 0.32
N ILE A 207 -0.86 7.26 -0.90
CA ILE A 207 0.51 7.66 -1.22
C ILE A 207 0.46 8.96 -2.04
N ASP A 208 1.10 10.02 -1.54
CA ASP A 208 1.30 11.27 -2.29
C ASP A 208 2.73 11.34 -2.84
N CYS A 209 2.86 11.49 -4.15
CA CYS A 209 4.12 11.60 -4.89
C CYS A 209 4.19 12.88 -5.73
N ARG A 210 3.34 13.88 -5.47
CA ARG A 210 3.30 15.12 -6.24
C ARG A 210 4.57 15.94 -6.12
N SER A 211 5.02 16.48 -7.25
CA SER A 211 6.21 17.34 -7.35
C SER A 211 5.92 18.84 -7.38
N GLN A 212 4.67 19.27 -7.61
CA GLN A 212 4.20 20.68 -7.67
C GLN A 212 2.78 20.74 -7.04
N VAL A 213 2.25 21.79 -6.40
CA VAL A 213 2.35 23.27 -6.48
C VAL A 213 2.41 23.85 -5.04
N PRO A 214 3.09 24.98 -4.77
CA PRO A 214 3.04 25.67 -3.47
C PRO A 214 1.62 26.15 -3.14
N GLY A 215 1.15 25.77 -1.96
CA GLY A 215 -0.09 26.23 -1.35
C GLY A 215 -0.38 25.40 -0.12
N ASP A 216 -0.54 26.06 1.03
CA ASP A 216 -0.66 25.40 2.35
C ASP A 216 -1.93 24.52 2.51
N ASP A 217 -2.82 24.52 1.49
CA ASP A 217 -4.14 23.89 1.51
C ASP A 217 -4.28 22.65 0.60
N VAL A 218 -3.18 22.02 0.21
CA VAL A 218 -3.19 20.90 -0.74
C VAL A 218 -2.87 19.56 -0.04
N GLY A 219 -3.79 18.60 -0.09
CA GLY A 219 -3.56 17.32 0.57
C GLY A 219 -4.72 16.34 0.63
N PHE A 220 -4.61 15.38 1.55
CA PHE A 220 -5.63 14.39 1.85
C PHE A 220 -6.48 14.78 3.05
N VAL A 221 -7.81 14.58 2.95
CA VAL A 221 -8.76 14.70 4.06
C VAL A 221 -9.42 13.34 4.25
N ILE A 222 -9.24 12.68 5.39
CA ILE A 222 -9.70 11.31 5.62
C ILE A 222 -10.88 11.29 6.60
N LYS A 223 -12.07 11.01 6.06
CA LYS A 223 -13.35 10.88 6.78
C LYS A 223 -13.84 9.42 6.66
N ALA A 224 -13.15 8.52 7.37
CA ALA A 224 -13.40 7.08 7.34
C ALA A 224 -13.30 6.47 8.76
N PRO A 225 -14.35 6.56 9.59
CA PRO A 225 -14.31 6.18 11.00
C PRO A 225 -14.12 4.67 11.23
N SER A 226 -14.59 3.82 10.31
CA SER A 226 -14.53 2.34 10.43
C SER A 226 -13.18 1.72 10.02
N LEU A 227 -12.14 2.55 9.83
CA LEU A 227 -10.83 2.09 9.38
C LEU A 227 -10.16 1.19 10.42
N LYS A 228 -9.72 0.01 9.97
CA LYS A 228 -8.95 -0.98 10.75
C LYS A 228 -7.47 -0.99 10.37
N SER A 229 -7.15 -0.63 9.14
CA SER A 229 -5.77 -0.57 8.63
C SER A 229 -5.53 0.70 7.83
N LEU A 230 -4.54 1.49 8.23
CA LEU A 230 -4.15 2.74 7.61
C LEU A 230 -2.68 2.73 7.19
N THR A 231 -2.38 3.11 5.95
CA THR A 231 -1.02 3.36 5.47
C THR A 231 -0.96 4.66 4.71
N LEU A 232 -0.18 5.61 5.23
CA LEU A 232 -0.03 6.95 4.69
C LEU A 232 1.44 7.19 4.36
N LEU A 233 1.74 7.45 3.09
CA LEU A 233 3.09 7.76 2.63
C LEU A 233 3.07 9.10 1.90
N ASN A 234 3.78 10.10 2.42
CA ASN A 234 3.97 11.38 1.76
C ASN A 234 5.43 11.57 1.35
N PHE A 235 5.65 11.65 0.04
CA PHE A 235 6.95 11.96 -0.55
C PHE A 235 7.03 13.38 -1.11
N SER A 236 5.92 14.12 -1.12
CA SER A 236 5.87 15.49 -1.60
C SER A 236 6.46 16.46 -0.57
N PRO A 237 7.25 17.46 -1.00
CA PRO A 237 7.71 18.53 -0.11
C PRO A 237 6.65 19.60 0.19
N HIS A 238 5.60 19.70 -0.64
CA HIS A 238 4.65 20.82 -0.60
C HIS A 238 3.19 20.40 -0.41
N SER A 239 2.90 19.10 -0.38
CA SER A 239 1.57 18.59 -0.05
C SER A 239 1.64 17.64 1.13
N GLY A 240 0.51 17.45 1.81
CA GLY A 240 0.46 16.61 3.00
C GLY A 240 -0.91 15.98 3.26
N PHE A 241 -1.11 15.62 4.50
CA PHE A 241 -2.41 15.21 5.03
C PHE A 241 -2.94 16.41 5.81
N ARG A 242 -4.22 16.77 5.66
CA ARG A 242 -4.79 17.97 6.31
C ARG A 242 -5.63 17.64 7.54
N SER A 243 -6.46 16.60 7.43
CA SER A 243 -7.38 16.23 8.51
C SER A 243 -7.66 14.74 8.49
N LEU A 244 -7.67 14.16 9.68
CA LEU A 244 -8.08 12.78 9.93
C LEU A 244 -9.16 12.80 11.01
N VAL A 245 -10.29 12.16 10.71
CA VAL A 245 -11.31 11.87 11.72
C VAL A 245 -10.78 10.81 12.69
N LYS A 246 -11.28 10.78 13.93
CA LYS A 246 -10.97 9.72 14.89
C LYS A 246 -11.40 8.35 14.34
N MET A 247 -10.54 7.36 14.53
CA MET A 247 -10.72 5.98 14.03
C MET A 247 -10.63 5.01 15.22
N PRO A 248 -11.73 4.78 15.95
CA PRO A 248 -11.70 4.02 17.21
C PRO A 248 -11.26 2.56 17.01
N ASP A 249 -11.57 1.98 15.85
CA ASP A 249 -11.28 0.57 15.54
C ASP A 249 -9.94 0.36 14.80
N LEU A 250 -9.08 1.39 14.75
CA LEU A 250 -7.82 1.32 14.01
C LEU A 250 -6.84 0.36 14.67
N VAL A 251 -6.63 -0.81 14.05
CA VAL A 251 -5.73 -1.85 14.57
C VAL A 251 -4.29 -1.62 14.15
N LYS A 252 -4.08 -1.26 12.88
CA LYS A 252 -2.76 -1.11 12.26
C LYS A 252 -2.64 0.25 11.59
N ALA A 253 -1.57 0.99 11.90
CA ALA A 253 -1.25 2.25 11.24
C ALA A 253 0.22 2.31 10.85
N SER A 254 0.49 2.75 9.61
CA SER A 254 1.84 2.99 9.10
C SER A 254 1.91 4.36 8.45
N ILE A 255 2.65 5.29 9.05
CA ILE A 255 2.76 6.67 8.60
C ILE A 255 4.22 6.95 8.26
N LYS A 256 4.46 7.40 7.03
CA LYS A 256 5.75 7.90 6.56
C LYS A 256 5.52 9.26 5.91
N VAL A 257 6.00 10.32 6.53
CA VAL A 257 5.80 11.69 6.07
C VAL A 257 7.14 12.39 6.11
N ARG A 258 7.60 12.89 4.96
CA ARG A 258 8.85 13.65 4.87
C ARG A 258 8.74 15.03 5.50
N HIS A 259 7.63 15.72 5.24
CA HIS A 259 7.35 17.08 5.71
C HIS A 259 5.89 17.19 6.16
N GLY A 260 5.62 17.91 7.25
CA GLY A 260 4.28 18.15 7.77
C GLY A 260 4.19 18.09 9.30
N ASP A 261 3.15 18.71 9.85
CA ASP A 261 2.88 18.67 11.29
C ASP A 261 2.51 17.24 11.71
N SER A 262 3.14 16.74 12.77
CA SER A 262 2.84 15.42 13.33
C SER A 262 1.62 15.42 14.25
N LYS A 263 1.22 16.59 14.77
CA LYS A 263 0.11 16.74 15.73
C LYS A 263 -1.20 16.17 15.20
N MET A 264 -1.46 16.34 13.90
CA MET A 264 -2.67 15.86 13.22
C MET A 264 -2.87 14.34 13.27
N PHE A 265 -1.81 13.55 13.45
CA PHE A 265 -1.91 12.09 13.51
C PHE A 265 -2.19 11.61 14.94
N MET A 266 -1.89 12.40 15.97
CA MET A 266 -1.90 11.91 17.35
C MET A 266 -3.29 11.45 17.81
N GLY A 267 -4.33 12.19 17.41
CA GLY A 267 -5.72 11.85 17.77
C GLY A 267 -6.22 10.51 17.21
N CYS A 268 -5.68 10.04 16.08
CA CYS A 268 -6.15 8.81 15.43
C CYS A 268 -5.28 7.58 15.74
N LEU A 269 -4.08 7.75 16.29
CA LEU A 269 -3.13 6.66 16.52
C LEU A 269 -3.27 5.96 17.88
N THR A 270 -3.95 6.57 18.84
CA THR A 270 -4.04 6.07 20.24
C THR A 270 -4.76 4.72 20.38
N SER A 271 -5.65 4.38 19.45
CA SER A 271 -6.36 3.09 19.39
C SER A 271 -5.52 1.94 18.82
N THR A 272 -4.35 2.23 18.25
CA THR A 272 -3.59 1.24 17.46
C THR A 272 -2.92 0.16 18.29
N LYS A 273 -2.94 -1.08 17.76
CA LYS A 273 -2.21 -2.23 18.31
C LYS A 273 -0.83 -2.39 17.67
N ARG A 274 -0.71 -2.01 16.39
CA ARG A 274 0.54 -2.05 15.61
C ARG A 274 0.77 -0.71 14.95
N LEU A 275 1.82 -0.01 15.38
CA LEU A 275 2.15 1.32 14.91
C LEU A 275 3.52 1.36 14.24
N ALA A 276 3.62 2.18 13.21
CA ALA A 276 4.74 2.23 12.32
C ALA A 276 4.97 3.68 11.87
N LEU A 277 6.07 4.31 12.30
CA LEU A 277 6.29 5.75 12.16
C LEU A 277 7.60 6.09 11.46
N CYS A 278 7.54 7.02 10.52
CA CYS A 278 8.67 7.62 9.81
C CYS A 278 8.33 9.08 9.51
N LEU A 279 8.31 9.91 10.54
CA LEU A 279 8.05 11.36 10.48
C LEU A 279 8.85 12.08 11.58
N GLN A 280 9.00 13.40 11.47
CA GLN A 280 9.62 14.19 12.54
C GLN A 280 8.68 14.28 13.75
N PRO A 281 9.20 14.20 14.98
CA PRO A 281 8.39 14.42 16.18
C PRO A 281 7.90 15.88 16.26
N PRO A 282 6.80 16.16 16.96
CA PRO A 282 6.36 17.53 17.19
C PRO A 282 7.42 18.25 18.03
N LEU A 283 7.74 19.48 17.65
CA LEU A 283 8.66 20.35 18.39
C LEU A 283 8.09 20.77 19.76
N ASP A 284 6.75 20.82 19.88
CA ASP A 284 6.06 21.26 21.08
C ASP A 284 5.55 20.10 21.94
N SER A 285 5.33 20.38 23.23
CA SER A 285 4.74 19.53 24.29
C SER A 285 3.28 19.15 24.04
N CYS A 286 2.97 18.66 22.85
CA CYS A 286 1.63 18.23 22.48
C CYS A 286 1.27 16.95 23.24
N PRO A 287 0.08 16.83 23.84
CA PRO A 287 -0.34 15.60 24.48
C PRO A 287 -0.48 14.51 23.41
N ILE A 288 0.45 13.57 23.46
CA ILE A 288 0.57 12.44 22.53
C ILE A 288 -0.61 11.46 22.68
N GLY A 289 -1.33 11.55 23.80
CA GLY A 289 -2.32 10.56 24.21
C GLY A 289 -1.66 9.27 24.69
N VAL A 290 -2.40 8.47 25.46
CA VAL A 290 -1.88 7.19 25.97
C VAL A 290 -2.25 6.06 25.00
N PHE A 291 -1.24 5.35 24.52
CA PHE A 291 -1.38 4.20 23.63
C PHE A 291 -1.64 2.91 24.43
N ASN A 292 -2.81 2.82 25.05
CA ASN A 292 -3.17 1.73 25.95
C ASN A 292 -3.26 0.34 25.29
N GLN A 293 -3.40 0.30 23.97
CA GLN A 293 -3.54 -0.95 23.20
C GLN A 293 -2.28 -1.32 22.40
N LEU A 294 -1.24 -0.47 22.39
CA LEU A 294 -0.10 -0.67 21.51
C LEU A 294 0.77 -1.82 21.99
N VAL A 295 0.89 -2.85 21.15
CA VAL A 295 1.68 -4.05 21.41
C VAL A 295 2.98 -4.06 20.60
N SER A 296 2.96 -3.47 19.39
CA SER A 296 4.11 -3.45 18.49
C SER A 296 4.33 -2.06 17.91
N LEU A 297 5.53 -1.54 18.07
CA LEU A 297 5.97 -0.25 17.56
C LEU A 297 7.15 -0.44 16.59
N SER A 298 7.07 0.16 15.41
CA SER A 298 8.16 0.23 14.44
C SER A 298 8.52 1.68 14.15
N LEU A 299 9.77 2.07 14.35
CA LEU A 299 10.28 3.42 14.14
C LEU A 299 11.31 3.45 13.00
N CYS A 300 11.27 4.49 12.17
CA CYS A 300 12.37 4.82 11.29
C CYS A 300 13.59 5.24 12.12
N THR A 301 14.78 4.85 11.68
CA THR A 301 16.05 5.39 12.22
C THR A 301 16.19 6.90 12.05
N CYS A 302 15.44 7.49 11.11
CA CYS A 302 15.30 8.93 10.92
C CYS A 302 14.32 9.63 11.88
N SER A 303 13.67 8.86 12.76
CA SER A 303 12.57 9.30 13.64
C SER A 303 12.84 8.91 15.09
N LEU A 304 14.11 8.76 15.50
CA LEU A 304 14.47 8.27 16.84
C LEU A 304 13.96 9.16 17.98
N GLY A 305 13.70 10.45 17.75
CA GLY A 305 13.08 11.32 18.77
C GLY A 305 11.72 10.82 19.25
N TRP A 306 10.97 10.11 18.40
CA TRP A 306 9.72 9.46 18.81
C TRP A 306 9.91 8.35 19.84
N CYS A 307 11.09 7.74 19.90
CA CYS A 307 11.39 6.70 20.88
C CYS A 307 11.21 7.23 22.30
N ARG A 308 11.80 8.40 22.61
CA ARG A 308 11.64 9.05 23.91
C ARG A 308 10.17 9.37 24.22
N LEU A 309 9.49 9.95 23.24
CA LEU A 309 8.12 10.44 23.39
C LEU A 309 7.09 9.31 23.58
N ILE A 310 7.16 8.25 22.78
CA ILE A 310 6.12 7.20 22.75
C ILE A 310 6.31 6.16 23.85
N LEU A 311 7.55 5.85 24.25
CA LEU A 311 7.80 4.81 25.25
C LEU A 311 7.10 5.13 26.59
N ASN A 312 7.06 6.39 27.00
CA ASN A 312 6.37 6.83 28.22
C ASN A 312 4.84 6.65 28.17
N HIS A 313 4.26 6.54 26.97
CA HIS A 313 2.82 6.46 26.75
C HIS A 313 2.35 5.08 26.26
N THR A 314 3.20 4.05 26.31
CA THR A 314 2.91 2.72 25.72
C THR A 314 3.07 1.56 26.72
N PRO A 315 2.24 1.49 27.78
CA PRO A 315 2.45 0.55 28.90
C PRO A 315 2.45 -0.93 28.51
N LYS A 316 1.79 -1.31 27.41
CA LYS A 316 1.64 -2.70 26.95
C LYS A 316 2.56 -3.08 25.79
N LEU A 317 3.58 -2.26 25.49
CA LEU A 317 4.48 -2.50 24.37
C LEU A 317 5.31 -3.77 24.59
N ARG A 318 5.21 -4.73 23.66
CA ARG A 318 5.96 -6.00 23.70
C ARG A 318 7.08 -6.09 22.67
N VAL A 319 6.88 -5.44 21.51
CA VAL A 319 7.83 -5.50 20.39
C VAL A 319 8.19 -4.09 19.94
N LEU A 320 9.48 -3.77 19.94
CA LEU A 320 10.03 -2.52 19.42
C LEU A 320 10.96 -2.81 18.23
N ARG A 321 10.69 -2.22 17.08
CA ARG A 321 11.48 -2.41 15.86
C ARG A 321 12.03 -1.08 15.34
N PHE A 322 13.32 -1.03 15.05
CA PHE A 322 13.95 0.05 14.29
C PHE A 322 14.26 -0.45 12.89
N GLU A 323 13.87 0.29 11.85
CA GLU A 323 14.14 -0.10 10.46
C GLU A 323 14.31 1.13 9.58
N GLN A 324 15.35 1.16 8.75
CA GLN A 324 15.46 2.16 7.70
C GLN A 324 14.46 1.83 6.58
N ARG A 325 13.24 2.37 6.68
CA ARG A 325 12.16 2.05 5.76
C ARG A 325 12.39 2.55 4.34
N GLN A 326 12.93 1.69 3.50
CA GLN A 326 12.76 1.79 2.06
C GLN A 326 11.31 1.35 1.74
N ALA A 327 10.55 2.19 1.03
CA ALA A 327 9.22 1.81 0.60
C ALA A 327 9.36 0.69 -0.45
N LYS A 328 9.18 -0.58 -0.07
CA LYS A 328 9.10 -1.71 -1.00
C LYS A 328 7.68 -1.81 -1.57
N PHE A 329 7.21 -0.78 -2.26
CA PHE A 329 5.93 -0.81 -2.96
C PHE A 329 6.20 -0.51 -4.43
N TYR A 330 5.73 -1.39 -5.33
CA TYR A 330 5.80 -1.32 -6.80
C TYR A 330 7.19 -0.91 -7.38
N GLN A 331 7.75 -1.69 -8.30
CA GLN A 331 9.03 -1.32 -8.96
C GLN A 331 9.03 0.12 -9.53
N LEU A 332 7.85 0.65 -9.89
CA LEU A 332 7.62 2.03 -10.36
C LEU A 332 7.84 3.15 -9.31
N LEU A 333 7.88 2.86 -8.01
CA LEU A 333 8.15 3.85 -6.95
C LEU A 333 9.59 3.81 -6.43
N ASP A 334 10.47 3.03 -7.07
CA ASP A 334 11.88 2.89 -6.71
C ASP A 334 12.63 4.22 -6.48
N PRO A 335 12.42 5.27 -7.30
CA PRO A 335 13.08 6.56 -7.09
C PRO A 335 12.61 7.31 -5.83
N LEU A 336 11.41 7.01 -5.31
CA LEU A 336 10.82 7.68 -4.14
C LEU A 336 11.17 6.99 -2.81
N LYS A 337 11.95 5.90 -2.85
CA LYS A 337 12.30 5.05 -1.69
C LYS A 337 13.04 5.74 -0.55
N ARG A 338 13.69 6.89 -0.77
CA ARG A 338 14.58 7.51 0.23
C ARG A 338 13.82 7.88 1.52
N CYS A 339 14.35 7.51 2.67
CA CYS A 339 13.91 7.99 3.99
C CYS A 339 14.05 9.52 4.07
N CYS A 340 13.39 10.15 5.05
CA CYS A 340 13.42 11.60 5.27
C CYS A 340 14.84 12.18 5.45
N SER A 341 15.87 11.34 5.60
CA SER A 341 17.26 11.70 5.87
C SER A 341 18.16 11.85 4.62
N SER A 342 17.64 11.85 3.39
CA SER A 342 18.49 12.09 2.20
C SER A 342 18.65 13.56 1.83
N SER A 343 17.98 14.46 2.54
CA SER A 343 18.13 15.91 2.38
C SER A 343 18.63 16.48 3.70
N VAL A 344 19.95 16.63 3.81
CA VAL A 344 20.67 17.39 4.85
C VAL A 344 20.63 16.74 6.24
N ASP A 345 21.75 16.83 6.94
CA ASP A 345 22.06 16.25 8.24
C ASP A 345 21.01 16.51 9.34
N VAL A 346 19.94 15.72 9.38
CA VAL A 346 19.17 15.56 10.61
C VAL A 346 19.95 14.57 11.48
N GLN A 347 20.95 15.09 12.19
CA GLN A 347 21.42 14.46 13.41
C GLN A 347 20.21 14.39 14.35
N THR A 348 19.48 13.29 14.33
CA THR A 348 18.43 13.03 15.31
C THR A 348 19.13 12.95 16.67
N GLN A 349 19.11 14.05 17.42
CA GLN A 349 19.58 14.09 18.80
C GLN A 349 18.59 13.26 19.62
N TRP A 350 18.88 11.96 19.76
CA TRP A 350 18.17 11.14 20.73
C TRP A 350 18.63 11.59 22.11
N GLU A 351 17.66 11.98 22.94
CA GLU A 351 17.88 12.29 24.34
C GLU A 351 17.31 11.18 25.21
N GLN A 352 18.03 10.88 26.29
CA GLN A 352 17.60 9.89 27.27
C GLN A 352 16.30 10.35 27.96
N PRO A 353 15.30 9.48 28.12
CA PRO A 353 14.11 9.78 28.93
C PRO A 353 14.48 10.12 30.38
N SER A 354 13.80 11.10 30.98
CA SER A 354 14.04 11.55 32.36
C SER A 354 13.70 10.49 33.42
N SER A 355 12.82 9.55 33.09
CA SER A 355 12.48 8.39 33.91
C SER A 355 12.37 7.15 33.03
N VAL A 356 12.57 5.98 33.63
CA VAL A 356 12.49 4.71 32.90
C VAL A 356 11.03 4.44 32.52
N PRO A 357 10.70 4.32 31.21
CA PRO A 357 9.34 4.03 30.78
C PRO A 357 8.82 2.72 31.36
N LYS A 358 7.56 2.71 31.81
CA LYS A 358 6.92 1.53 32.42
C LYS A 358 6.99 0.27 31.53
N CYS A 359 6.95 0.44 30.21
CA CYS A 359 7.01 -0.67 29.27
C CYS A 359 8.35 -1.41 29.26
N LEU A 360 9.47 -0.71 29.44
CA LEU A 360 10.79 -1.34 29.53
C LEU A 360 10.87 -2.27 30.76
N ILE A 361 10.25 -1.85 31.85
CA ILE A 361 10.27 -2.59 33.12
C ILE A 361 9.34 -3.81 33.05
N SER A 362 8.15 -3.67 32.45
CA SER A 362 7.03 -4.61 32.67
C SER A 362 6.59 -5.44 31.46
N SER A 363 6.87 -5.03 30.23
CA SER A 363 6.21 -5.63 29.05
C SER A 363 7.08 -5.81 27.82
N LEU A 364 8.17 -5.06 27.65
CA LEU A 364 9.01 -5.16 26.46
C LEU A 364 9.78 -6.49 26.41
N GLU A 365 9.47 -7.32 25.42
CA GLU A 365 10.03 -8.68 25.26
C GLU A 365 11.02 -8.78 24.10
N THR A 366 10.81 -8.02 23.03
CA THR A 366 11.60 -8.13 21.80
C THR A 366 11.98 -6.75 21.26
N VAL A 367 13.28 -6.58 20.99
CA VAL A 367 13.81 -5.43 20.26
C VAL A 367 14.49 -5.93 19.00
N GLU A 368 14.11 -5.36 17.86
CA GLU A 368 14.74 -5.64 16.57
C GLU A 368 15.30 -4.35 15.98
N TRP A 369 16.56 -4.34 15.60
CA TRP A 369 17.18 -3.25 14.86
C TRP A 369 17.60 -3.74 13.48
N ILE A 370 17.05 -3.16 12.42
CA ILE A 370 17.34 -3.51 11.03
C ILE A 370 18.11 -2.35 10.39
N ASP A 371 19.13 -2.69 9.60
CA ASP A 371 20.04 -1.74 8.97
C ASP A 371 20.83 -0.91 9.99
N TYR A 372 21.32 -1.55 11.05
CA TYR A 372 22.18 -0.96 12.08
C TYR A 372 23.52 -0.53 11.46
N LYS A 373 23.94 0.71 11.74
CA LYS A 373 25.17 1.30 11.18
C LYS A 373 26.23 1.54 12.24
N GLY A 374 25.95 1.27 13.52
CA GLY A 374 26.88 1.53 14.62
C GLY A 374 27.13 3.01 14.86
N ARG A 375 26.18 3.90 14.51
CA ARG A 375 26.31 5.33 14.82
C ARG A 375 26.16 5.57 16.31
N GLU A 376 26.82 6.60 16.84
CA GLU A 376 26.83 6.91 18.27
C GLU A 376 25.41 7.04 18.87
N VAL A 377 24.49 7.67 18.13
CA VAL A 377 23.08 7.77 18.53
C VAL A 377 22.41 6.38 18.60
N GLU A 378 22.69 5.50 17.65
CA GLU A 378 22.14 4.14 17.61
C GLU A 378 22.69 3.31 18.78
N LYS A 379 23.99 3.45 19.10
CA LYS A 379 24.62 2.83 20.27
C LYS A 379 23.95 3.25 21.57
N LYS A 380 23.77 4.56 21.79
CA LYS A 380 23.10 5.11 22.98
C LYS A 380 21.70 4.56 23.19
N VAL A 381 20.90 4.45 22.12
CA VAL A 381 19.55 3.86 22.20
C VAL A 381 19.62 2.37 22.58
N VAL A 382 20.52 1.61 21.95
CA VAL A 382 20.70 0.18 22.23
C VAL A 382 21.13 -0.05 23.68
N MET A 383 22.14 0.69 24.16
CA MET A 383 22.61 0.62 25.55
C MET A 383 21.48 0.90 26.52
N TYR A 384 20.77 2.01 26.32
CA TYR A 384 19.64 2.38 27.17
C TYR A 384 18.56 1.29 27.25
N LEU A 385 18.21 0.68 26.12
CA LEU A 385 17.22 -0.41 26.10
C LEU A 385 17.73 -1.65 26.84
N LEU A 386 18.99 -2.04 26.66
CA LEU A 386 19.58 -3.21 27.33
C LEU A 386 19.75 -3.03 28.84
N GLU A 387 20.04 -1.81 29.30
CA GLU A 387 20.23 -1.48 30.72
C GLU A 387 18.90 -1.32 31.47
N ASN A 388 17.80 -1.00 30.78
CA ASN A 388 16.54 -0.66 31.43
C ASN A 388 15.41 -1.69 31.21
N SER A 389 15.57 -2.63 30.27
CA SER A 389 14.50 -3.57 29.90
C SER A 389 14.56 -4.89 30.66
N ARG A 390 13.77 -5.03 31.73
CA ARG A 390 13.82 -6.20 32.65
C ARG A 390 13.20 -7.47 32.08
N GLN A 391 12.22 -7.35 31.18
CA GLN A 391 11.51 -8.48 30.57
C GLN A 391 12.02 -8.84 29.17
N LEU A 392 13.12 -8.23 28.74
CA LEU A 392 13.65 -8.40 27.39
C LEU A 392 14.17 -9.81 27.19
N LYS A 393 13.59 -10.54 26.22
CA LYS A 393 13.98 -11.91 25.85
C LYS A 393 14.93 -11.93 24.67
N THR A 394 14.73 -11.01 23.72
CA THR A 394 15.49 -11.00 22.46
C THR A 394 15.87 -9.59 22.06
N MET A 395 17.15 -9.39 21.80
CA MET A 395 17.73 -8.22 21.15
C MET A 395 18.34 -8.69 19.82
N ALA A 396 17.67 -8.41 18.70
CA ALA A 396 18.15 -8.80 17.38
C ALA A 396 18.63 -7.58 16.60
N ILE A 397 19.91 -7.53 16.27
CA ILE A 397 20.53 -6.43 15.52
C ILE A 397 20.99 -6.97 14.17
N ARG A 398 20.53 -6.34 13.08
CA ARG A 398 20.91 -6.68 11.71
C ARG A 398 21.68 -5.53 11.12
N SER A 399 22.91 -5.79 10.75
CA SER A 399 23.78 -4.80 10.10
C SER A 399 23.22 -4.39 8.73
N LEU A 400 23.59 -3.18 8.27
CA LEU A 400 23.29 -2.76 6.91
C LEU A 400 23.99 -3.72 5.93
N LYS A 401 23.29 -4.12 4.86
CA LYS A 401 23.83 -5.10 3.88
C LYS A 401 25.19 -4.72 3.26
N SER A 402 25.49 -3.43 3.16
CA SER A 402 26.73 -2.91 2.60
C SER A 402 27.87 -2.77 3.61
N THR A 403 27.64 -3.04 4.91
CA THR A 403 28.66 -2.98 5.95
C THR A 403 29.67 -4.10 5.74
N ASN A 404 30.97 -3.78 5.80
CA ASN A 404 32.03 -4.77 5.66
C ASN A 404 32.17 -5.64 6.92
N ASP A 405 32.80 -6.81 6.79
CA ASP A 405 32.84 -7.77 7.90
C ASP A 405 33.71 -7.32 9.08
N ASN A 406 34.71 -6.48 8.84
CA ASN A 406 35.53 -5.90 9.91
C ASN A 406 34.72 -4.92 10.78
N GLU A 407 33.91 -4.07 10.15
CA GLU A 407 32.97 -3.18 10.84
C GLU A 407 31.90 -3.96 11.60
N LYS A 408 31.35 -5.03 11.01
CA LYS A 408 30.41 -5.93 11.70
C LYS A 408 31.04 -6.54 12.95
N LEU A 409 32.28 -7.01 12.85
CA LEU A 409 32.99 -7.61 13.99
C LEU A 409 33.22 -6.61 15.11
N LYS A 410 33.63 -5.37 14.78
CA LYS A 410 33.76 -4.28 15.75
C LYS A 410 32.44 -3.97 16.43
N MET A 411 31.35 -3.81 15.66
CA MET A 411 30.02 -3.58 16.22
C MET A 411 29.59 -4.72 17.14
N LEU A 412 29.85 -5.98 16.77
CA LEU A 412 29.51 -7.15 17.57
C LEU A 412 30.30 -7.18 18.89
N GLN A 413 31.61 -6.92 18.85
CA GLN A 413 32.45 -6.84 20.04
C GLN A 413 31.94 -5.76 21.00
N GLU A 414 31.66 -4.56 20.49
CA GLU A 414 31.09 -3.46 21.28
C GLU A 414 29.73 -3.80 21.87
N LEU A 415 28.82 -4.39 21.10
CA LEU A 415 27.49 -4.76 21.59
C LEU A 415 27.54 -5.88 22.63
N SER A 416 28.53 -6.77 22.55
CA SER A 416 28.71 -7.87 23.49
C SER A 416 29.23 -7.43 24.86
N SER A 417 29.92 -6.29 24.93
CA SER A 417 30.46 -5.73 26.19
C SER A 417 29.43 -4.92 26.97
N ILE A 418 28.28 -4.58 26.38
CA ILE A 418 27.22 -3.80 27.03
C ILE A 418 26.59 -4.60 28.18
N HIS A 419 26.44 -3.94 29.33
CA HIS A 419 25.75 -4.51 30.48
C HIS A 419 24.26 -4.74 30.17
N ARG A 420 23.75 -5.92 30.54
CA ARG A 420 22.36 -6.32 30.30
C ARG A 420 21.66 -6.54 31.64
N ILE A 421 20.57 -5.81 31.88
CA ILE A 421 19.78 -5.99 33.10
C ILE A 421 19.06 -7.35 33.10
N CYS A 422 18.62 -7.81 31.94
CA CYS A 422 18.07 -9.16 31.77
C CYS A 422 19.18 -10.12 31.31
N THR A 423 19.66 -10.95 32.23
CA THR A 423 20.71 -11.95 31.97
C THR A 423 20.26 -13.06 31.00
N LYS A 424 18.95 -13.28 30.88
CA LYS A 424 18.34 -14.24 29.94
C LYS A 424 18.12 -13.67 28.54
N CYS A 425 18.42 -12.39 28.30
CA CYS A 425 18.25 -11.77 26.99
C CYS A 425 19.25 -12.34 25.97
N GLY A 426 18.73 -12.98 24.93
CA GLY A 426 19.50 -13.41 23.78
C GLY A 426 19.83 -12.23 22.86
N LEU A 427 21.12 -11.92 22.72
CA LEU A 427 21.63 -10.96 21.75
C LEU A 427 22.03 -11.69 20.48
N SER A 428 21.39 -11.38 19.35
CA SER A 428 21.75 -11.92 18.03
C SER A 428 22.18 -10.78 17.11
N PHE A 429 23.33 -10.93 16.46
CA PHE A 429 23.83 -10.00 15.46
C PHE A 429 24.00 -10.72 14.12
N THR A 430 23.41 -10.18 13.05
CA THR A 430 23.44 -10.79 11.69
C THR A 430 23.74 -9.81 10.59
#